data_AF-A0A0P0NGA0-F1
#
_entry.id   AF-A0A0P0NGA0-F1
#
_cell.length_a   1.000
_cell.length_b   1.000
_cell.length_c   1.000
_cell.angle_alpha   90.00
_cell.angle_beta   90.00
_cell.angle_gamma   90.00
#
_symmetry.space_group_name_H-M   'P 1'
#
loop_
_entity.id
_entity.type
_entity.pdbx_description
1 polymer ?
#
loop_
_entity_poly.entity_id
_entity_poly.type
_entity_poly.pdbx_seq_one_letter_code
_entity_poly.pdbx_strand_id
1 'polypeptide(L)'
;MSGVIVDYDKKPVADCRVGETRTDKNGKFYLTERRYNKFLLSEIMMMEAPPVNVMEPITKEGFNSDAISLFNPRGGGQAKGANYQIDTIFLKRTNQQFDINSLLANNTWNLSYTKNADTIYMVSPKFKDWCKTENCRAFYNNYEVLTDNYYHSNGNNLKDGIIKRFIEVRFNGDHSGKLQQVQHYKHTYEGPNKPSDTLHTNITWAFTKPDVIKFVIPKQAEINQPYKIVMVDLYQMMLIKSKE
;
A
#
# COMPACT_ATOMS: atom_id res chain seq x y z
N MET A 1 1.79 -23.53 -5.07
CA MET A 1 1.66 -22.07 -5.30
C MET A 1 2.41 -21.73 -6.56
N SER A 2 1.89 -20.83 -7.38
CA SER A 2 2.55 -20.39 -8.62
C SER A 2 2.33 -18.90 -8.90
N GLY A 3 3.27 -18.29 -9.60
CA GLY A 3 3.18 -16.90 -10.05
C GLY A 3 4.26 -16.56 -11.07
N VAL A 4 4.27 -15.31 -11.49
CA VAL A 4 5.26 -14.75 -12.42
C VAL A 4 5.93 -13.55 -11.77
N ILE A 5 7.26 -13.48 -11.84
CA ILE A 5 8.03 -12.30 -11.42
C ILE A 5 8.47 -11.54 -12.66
N VAL A 6 8.11 -10.26 -12.70
CA VAL A 6 8.51 -9.30 -13.73
C VAL A 6 9.17 -8.08 -13.08
N ASP A 7 9.96 -7.35 -13.84
CA ASP A 7 10.38 -6.01 -13.44
C ASP A 7 9.29 -4.98 -13.74
N TYR A 8 9.57 -3.71 -13.46
CA TYR A 8 8.61 -2.62 -13.64
C TYR A 8 8.34 -2.27 -15.11
N ASP A 9 9.20 -2.72 -16.03
CA ASP A 9 8.97 -2.66 -17.48
C ASP A 9 8.12 -3.86 -17.97
N LYS A 10 7.62 -4.70 -17.05
CA LYS A 10 6.92 -5.96 -17.32
C LYS A 10 7.79 -7.01 -18.01
N LYS A 11 9.12 -6.88 -17.91
CA LYS A 11 10.05 -7.89 -18.44
C LYS A 11 10.19 -9.03 -17.43
N PRO A 12 10.10 -10.29 -17.85
CA PRO A 12 10.27 -11.42 -16.92
C PRO A 12 11.65 -11.43 -16.26
N VAL A 13 11.67 -11.73 -14.96
CA VAL A 13 12.91 -11.85 -14.18
C VAL A 13 13.25 -13.33 -14.03
N ALA A 14 14.20 -13.80 -14.84
CA ALA A 14 14.67 -15.17 -14.81
C ALA A 14 15.68 -15.43 -13.67
N ASP A 15 15.73 -16.68 -13.20
CA ASP A 15 16.65 -17.12 -12.14
C ASP A 15 16.57 -16.25 -10.87
N CYS A 16 15.36 -15.81 -10.53
CA CYS A 16 15.03 -15.15 -9.27
C CYS A 16 14.72 -16.23 -8.25
N ARG A 17 15.36 -16.19 -7.08
CA ARG A 17 15.09 -17.13 -6.00
C ARG A 17 13.79 -16.74 -5.31
N VAL A 18 12.85 -17.67 -5.23
CA VAL A 18 11.57 -17.54 -4.53
C VAL A 18 11.46 -18.69 -3.55
N GLY A 19 11.68 -18.43 -2.27
CA GLY A 19 11.80 -19.47 -1.25
C GLY A 19 12.86 -20.51 -1.62
N GLU A 20 12.40 -21.72 -1.93
CA GLU A 20 13.21 -22.87 -2.31
C GLU A 20 13.30 -23.11 -3.83
N THR A 21 12.55 -22.36 -4.64
CA THR A 21 12.55 -22.50 -6.10
C THR A 21 13.22 -21.31 -6.78
N ARG A 22 13.38 -21.41 -8.09
CA ARG A 22 13.89 -20.33 -8.96
C ARG A 22 12.94 -20.11 -10.12
N THR A 23 12.82 -18.87 -10.57
CA THR A 23 12.02 -18.55 -11.75
C THR A 23 12.66 -19.07 -13.03
N ASP A 24 11.83 -19.51 -13.98
CA ASP A 24 12.24 -19.89 -15.32
C ASP A 24 12.59 -18.67 -16.20
N LYS A 25 12.92 -18.92 -17.48
CA LYS A 25 13.21 -17.85 -18.47
C LYS A 25 12.05 -16.88 -18.71
N ASN A 26 10.82 -17.28 -18.39
CA ASN A 26 9.60 -16.48 -18.50
C ASN A 26 9.21 -15.86 -17.16
N GLY A 27 10.10 -15.89 -16.15
CA GLY A 27 9.84 -15.36 -14.80
C GLY A 27 8.87 -16.20 -13.98
N LYS A 28 8.45 -17.38 -14.46
CA LYS A 28 7.46 -18.22 -13.78
C LYS A 28 8.13 -19.04 -12.68
N PHE A 29 7.46 -19.17 -11.54
CA PHE A 29 7.88 -20.06 -10.48
C PHE A 29 6.74 -20.97 -10.03
N TYR A 30 7.13 -22.13 -9.49
CA TYR A 30 6.23 -23.10 -8.90
C TYR A 30 6.84 -23.56 -7.58
N LEU A 31 6.12 -23.28 -6.49
CA LEU A 31 6.43 -23.76 -5.15
C LEU A 31 5.57 -25.00 -4.87
N THR A 32 6.24 -26.10 -4.53
CA THR A 32 5.61 -27.36 -4.17
C THR A 32 4.85 -27.20 -2.85
N GLU A 33 3.67 -27.81 -2.78
CA GLU A 33 2.86 -27.85 -1.56
C GLU A 33 3.61 -28.60 -0.45
N ARG A 34 3.79 -27.94 0.71
CA ARG A 34 4.24 -28.58 1.95
C ARG A 34 3.09 -28.57 2.96
N ARG A 35 2.70 -29.76 3.43
CA ARG A 35 1.68 -29.91 4.47
C ARG A 35 2.34 -30.31 5.79
N TYR A 36 2.09 -29.52 6.83
CA TYR A 36 2.47 -29.87 8.19
C TYR A 36 1.22 -30.27 8.95
N ASN A 37 1.16 -31.52 9.42
CA ASN A 37 0.09 -31.98 10.29
C ASN A 37 0.44 -31.55 11.72
N LYS A 38 0.10 -30.32 12.08
CA LYS A 38 0.18 -29.85 13.46
C LYS A 38 -1.23 -29.90 14.04
N PHE A 39 -1.47 -30.87 14.90
CA PHE A 39 -2.69 -30.97 15.70
C PHE A 39 -2.35 -30.50 17.11
N LEU A 40 -2.73 -29.29 17.48
CA LEU A 40 -2.72 -28.86 18.88
C LEU A 40 -4.02 -29.37 19.53
N LEU A 41 -3.92 -29.87 20.77
CA LEU A 41 -5.06 -30.37 21.56
C LEU A 41 -6.24 -29.38 21.61
N SER A 42 -5.96 -28.08 21.56
CA SER A 42 -6.95 -27.00 21.48
C SER A 42 -7.72 -26.94 20.16
N GLU A 43 -7.08 -27.29 19.03
CA GLU A 43 -7.69 -27.26 17.69
C GLU A 43 -8.67 -28.42 17.47
N ILE A 44 -8.38 -29.58 18.09
CA ILE A 44 -9.30 -30.73 18.13
C ILE A 44 -10.56 -30.37 18.94
N MET A 45 -10.43 -29.58 20.01
CA MET A 45 -11.55 -29.16 20.85
C MET A 45 -12.40 -28.03 20.23
N MET A 46 -11.80 -27.16 19.40
CA MET A 46 -12.49 -26.03 18.76
C MET A 46 -12.94 -26.32 17.31
N MET A 47 -12.56 -27.46 16.73
CA MET A 47 -12.94 -27.89 15.36
C MET A 47 -12.60 -26.87 14.25
N GLU A 48 -11.67 -25.96 14.49
CA GLU A 48 -11.24 -24.94 13.51
C GLU A 48 -9.80 -25.22 13.03
N ALA A 49 -9.57 -25.04 11.72
CA ALA A 49 -8.24 -25.20 11.15
C ALA A 49 -7.33 -24.04 11.60
N PRO A 50 -6.09 -24.30 12.05
CA PRO A 50 -5.19 -23.24 12.51
C PRO A 50 -4.85 -22.28 11.38
N PRO A 51 -4.71 -20.97 11.67
CA PRO A 51 -4.29 -19.98 10.69
C PRO A 51 -3.01 -20.38 9.96
N VAL A 52 -2.97 -20.13 8.65
CA VAL A 52 -1.80 -20.42 7.82
C VAL A 52 -1.10 -19.11 7.48
N ASN A 53 0.19 -19.06 7.81
CA ASN A 53 1.12 -18.02 7.38
C ASN A 53 2.11 -18.62 6.39
N VAL A 54 2.20 -18.03 5.20
CA VAL A 54 3.21 -18.37 4.19
C VAL A 54 4.10 -17.16 3.99
N MET A 55 5.40 -17.34 4.19
CA MET A 55 6.40 -16.31 3.94
C MET A 55 7.50 -16.90 3.05
N GLU A 56 7.59 -16.42 1.81
CA GLU A 56 8.56 -16.93 0.83
C GLU A 56 9.46 -15.78 0.37
N PRO A 57 10.76 -15.78 0.76
CA PRO A 57 11.67 -14.71 0.41
C PRO A 57 11.93 -14.67 -1.11
N ILE A 58 11.95 -13.47 -1.68
CA ILE A 58 12.29 -13.20 -3.07
C ILE A 58 13.63 -12.47 -3.11
N THR A 59 14.60 -13.06 -3.80
CA THR A 59 15.95 -12.48 -3.93
C THR A 59 16.51 -12.63 -5.36
N LYS A 60 17.07 -11.54 -5.89
CA LYS A 60 17.80 -11.51 -7.16
C LYS A 60 18.84 -10.39 -7.12
N GLU A 61 20.04 -10.67 -7.60
CA GLU A 61 21.08 -9.65 -7.75
C GLU A 61 20.62 -8.52 -8.68
N GLY A 62 20.87 -7.26 -8.29
CA GLY A 62 20.41 -6.08 -9.01
C GLY A 62 18.95 -5.69 -8.73
N PHE A 63 18.28 -6.39 -7.83
CA PHE A 63 16.92 -6.10 -7.38
C PHE A 63 16.84 -5.96 -5.86
N ASN A 64 15.86 -5.19 -5.40
CA ASN A 64 15.55 -5.11 -3.98
C ASN A 64 14.94 -6.44 -3.51
N SER A 65 15.35 -6.89 -2.32
CA SER A 65 14.78 -8.10 -1.71
C SER A 65 13.37 -7.82 -1.22
N ASP A 66 12.51 -8.82 -1.33
CA ASP A 66 11.12 -8.77 -0.86
C ASP A 66 10.69 -10.16 -0.38
N ALA A 67 9.44 -10.32 0.04
CA ALA A 67 8.87 -11.61 0.37
C ALA A 67 7.40 -11.68 -0.03
N ILE A 68 6.98 -12.85 -0.50
CA ILE A 68 5.56 -13.20 -0.56
C ILE A 68 5.09 -13.40 0.87
N SER A 69 3.98 -12.77 1.25
CA SER A 69 3.40 -12.88 2.59
C SER A 69 1.91 -13.10 2.47
N LEU A 70 1.47 -14.30 2.81
CA LEU A 70 0.05 -14.68 2.79
C LEU A 70 -0.36 -15.10 4.19
N PHE A 71 -1.48 -14.55 4.64
CA PHE A 71 -2.11 -14.94 5.88
C PHE A 71 -3.54 -15.37 5.61
N ASN A 72 -3.88 -16.60 6.00
CA ASN A 72 -5.26 -17.06 6.03
C ASN A 72 -5.68 -17.31 7.48
N PRO A 73 -6.51 -16.43 8.09
CA PRO A 73 -6.97 -16.60 9.46
C PRO A 73 -7.92 -17.79 9.63
N ARG A 74 -8.57 -18.25 8.55
CA ARG A 74 -9.44 -19.44 8.55
C ARG A 74 -8.68 -20.75 8.26
N GLY A 75 -7.35 -20.67 8.24
CA GLY A 75 -6.46 -21.80 8.22
C GLY A 75 -6.30 -22.56 6.91
N GLY A 76 -5.78 -23.79 7.03
CA GLY A 76 -5.29 -24.63 5.94
C GLY A 76 -6.29 -25.61 5.34
N GLY A 77 -7.60 -25.39 5.51
CA GLY A 77 -8.67 -26.31 5.08
C GLY A 77 -8.83 -26.48 3.56
N GLN A 78 -7.84 -26.07 2.76
CA GLN A 78 -7.87 -26.28 1.32
C GLN A 78 -7.59 -27.75 0.98
N ALA A 79 -8.32 -28.26 -0.01
CA ALA A 79 -8.17 -29.62 -0.52
C ALA A 79 -6.73 -29.88 -1.00
N LYS A 80 -6.28 -31.13 -0.90
CA LYS A 80 -4.98 -31.55 -1.43
C LYS A 80 -4.86 -31.21 -2.91
N GLY A 81 -3.73 -30.62 -3.31
CA GLY A 81 -3.52 -30.16 -4.68
C GLY A 81 -4.15 -28.81 -5.01
N ALA A 82 -4.74 -28.11 -4.03
CA ALA A 82 -5.17 -26.74 -4.23
C ALA A 82 -3.98 -25.85 -4.64
N ASN A 83 -4.09 -25.20 -5.79
CA ASN A 83 -3.06 -24.30 -6.27
C ASN A 83 -3.40 -22.86 -5.93
N TYR A 84 -2.55 -22.23 -5.12
CA TYR A 84 -2.61 -20.79 -4.89
C TYR A 84 -1.90 -20.04 -6.02
N GLN A 85 -2.66 -19.31 -6.85
CA GLN A 85 -2.12 -18.42 -7.88
C GLN A 85 -1.98 -17.00 -7.34
N ILE A 86 -0.74 -16.50 -7.26
CA ILE A 86 -0.44 -15.12 -6.84
C ILE A 86 -0.58 -14.12 -8.00
N ASP A 87 -0.67 -14.64 -9.23
CA ASP A 87 -0.60 -13.88 -10.47
C ASP A 87 0.79 -13.26 -10.68
N THR A 88 0.88 -11.93 -10.82
CA THR A 88 2.10 -11.22 -11.22
C THR A 88 2.69 -10.45 -10.05
N ILE A 89 3.95 -10.71 -9.72
CA ILE A 89 4.75 -9.97 -8.75
C ILE A 89 5.73 -9.09 -9.51
N PHE A 90 5.78 -7.82 -9.14
CA PHE A 90 6.71 -6.87 -9.71
C PHE A 90 7.88 -6.68 -8.75
N LEU A 91 9.09 -6.85 -9.25
CA LEU A 91 10.31 -6.70 -8.48
C LEU A 91 11.06 -5.44 -8.90
N LYS A 92 11.33 -4.58 -7.92
CA LYS A 92 12.04 -3.32 -8.13
C LYS A 92 13.53 -3.53 -8.29
N ARG A 93 14.12 -2.93 -9.33
CA ARG A 93 15.58 -2.88 -9.52
C ARG A 93 16.23 -2.01 -8.45
N THR A 94 17.43 -2.37 -8.03
CA THR A 94 18.22 -1.54 -7.12
C THR A 94 18.51 -0.18 -7.78
N ASN A 95 18.34 0.90 -7.03
CA ASN A 95 18.50 2.29 -7.51
C ASN A 95 17.59 2.70 -8.68
N GLN A 96 16.47 1.99 -8.89
CA GLN A 96 15.46 2.37 -9.88
C GLN A 96 15.01 3.82 -9.67
N GLN A 97 15.16 4.64 -10.71
CA GLN A 97 14.70 6.02 -10.73
C GLN A 97 13.26 6.09 -11.24
N PHE A 98 12.52 7.08 -10.76
CA PHE A 98 11.15 7.37 -11.18
C PHE A 98 11.03 8.82 -11.58
N ASP A 99 10.39 9.06 -12.73
CA ASP A 99 9.95 10.39 -13.08
C ASP A 99 8.66 10.69 -12.30
N ILE A 100 8.81 11.38 -11.18
CA ILE A 100 7.71 11.73 -10.29
C ILE A 100 6.69 12.63 -11.00
N ASN A 101 7.14 13.52 -11.88
CA ASN A 101 6.24 14.37 -12.65
C ASN A 101 5.33 13.50 -13.53
N SER A 102 5.90 12.54 -14.25
CA SER A 102 5.12 11.59 -15.06
C SER A 102 4.23 10.66 -14.23
N LEU A 103 4.64 10.27 -13.01
CA LEU A 103 3.81 9.45 -12.12
C LEU A 103 2.56 10.20 -11.62
N LEU A 104 2.69 11.51 -11.35
CA LEU A 104 1.59 12.32 -10.85
C LEU A 104 0.72 12.84 -12.01
N ALA A 105 1.32 13.35 -13.08
CA ALA A 105 0.61 13.98 -14.19
C ALA A 105 -0.48 13.07 -14.79
N ASN A 106 -1.70 13.61 -14.89
CA ASN A 106 -2.88 12.93 -15.43
C ASN A 106 -3.26 11.63 -14.69
N ASN A 107 -2.86 11.49 -13.43
CA ASN A 107 -3.14 10.33 -12.61
C ASN A 107 -3.89 10.71 -11.32
N THR A 108 -4.60 9.72 -10.80
CA THR A 108 -5.30 9.81 -9.51
C THR A 108 -4.49 9.12 -8.44
N TRP A 109 -4.41 9.74 -7.27
CA TRP A 109 -3.73 9.22 -6.09
C TRP A 109 -4.59 9.41 -4.86
N ASN A 110 -4.65 8.39 -4.01
CA ASN A 110 -5.24 8.49 -2.69
C ASN A 110 -4.17 8.92 -1.69
N LEU A 111 -4.52 9.82 -0.79
CA LEU A 111 -3.61 10.49 0.12
C LEU A 111 -4.04 10.24 1.56
N SER A 112 -3.09 9.92 2.44
CA SER A 112 -3.25 9.97 3.89
C SER A 112 -2.09 10.72 4.51
N TYR A 113 -2.31 11.33 5.67
CA TYR A 113 -1.28 12.08 6.38
C TYR A 113 -1.48 12.03 7.89
N THR A 114 -0.37 12.13 8.60
CA THR A 114 -0.30 12.15 10.06
C THR A 114 -1.06 13.34 10.65
N LYS A 115 -1.44 13.29 11.95
CA LYS A 115 -2.21 14.36 12.61
C LYS A 115 -1.59 15.75 12.45
N ASN A 116 -0.26 15.83 12.43
CA ASN A 116 0.51 17.07 12.31
C ASN A 116 0.88 17.43 10.85
N ALA A 117 0.43 16.66 9.86
CA ALA A 117 0.76 16.84 8.45
C ALA A 117 2.28 16.87 8.18
N ASP A 118 3.07 16.18 9.00
CA ASP A 118 4.52 16.03 8.85
C ASP A 118 4.91 14.91 7.90
N THR A 119 4.05 13.90 7.73
CA THR A 119 4.24 12.80 6.77
C THR A 119 2.99 12.61 5.93
N ILE A 120 3.17 12.46 4.61
CA ILE A 120 2.13 12.13 3.65
C ILE A 120 2.45 10.78 3.03
N TYR A 121 1.46 9.89 2.99
CA TYR A 121 1.48 8.66 2.22
C TYR A 121 0.54 8.80 1.04
N MET A 122 0.99 8.41 -0.14
CA MET A 122 0.18 8.38 -1.35
C MET A 122 0.17 6.98 -1.92
N VAL A 123 -1.00 6.49 -2.30
CA VAL A 123 -1.18 5.21 -2.97
C VAL A 123 -2.04 5.38 -4.22
N SER A 124 -1.66 4.72 -5.31
CA SER A 124 -2.49 4.67 -6.51
C SER A 124 -3.79 3.90 -6.22
N PRO A 125 -4.92 4.23 -6.87
CA PRO A 125 -6.14 3.41 -6.79
C PRO A 125 -5.92 1.94 -7.16
N LYS A 126 -4.91 1.65 -8.01
CA LYS A 126 -4.55 0.29 -8.45
C LYS A 126 -3.60 -0.44 -7.49
N PHE A 127 -3.28 0.16 -6.34
CA PHE A 127 -2.28 -0.36 -5.41
C PHE A 127 -2.60 -1.78 -4.93
N LYS A 128 -3.84 -2.06 -4.55
CA LYS A 128 -4.26 -3.38 -4.03
C LYS A 128 -4.17 -4.50 -5.08
N ASP A 129 -4.39 -4.15 -6.34
CA ASP A 129 -4.26 -5.11 -7.45
C ASP A 129 -2.80 -5.55 -7.59
N TRP A 130 -1.87 -4.63 -7.37
CA TRP A 130 -0.44 -4.82 -7.54
C TRP A 130 0.29 -5.37 -6.31
N CYS A 131 -0.12 -4.98 -5.11
CA CYS A 131 0.61 -5.29 -3.89
C CYS A 131 0.41 -6.76 -3.48
N LYS A 132 1.43 -7.60 -3.76
CA LYS A 132 1.46 -9.04 -3.41
C LYS A 132 2.58 -9.42 -2.46
N THR A 133 3.35 -8.45 -1.98
CA THR A 133 4.56 -8.66 -1.20
C THR A 133 4.54 -7.95 0.14
N GLU A 134 5.46 -8.34 1.03
CA GLU A 134 5.53 -7.80 2.40
C GLU A 134 5.88 -6.31 2.40
N ASN A 135 6.82 -5.87 1.56
CA ASN A 135 7.24 -4.46 1.54
C ASN A 135 6.09 -3.51 1.19
N CYS A 136 5.31 -3.84 0.15
CA CYS A 136 4.17 -3.01 -0.23
C CYS A 136 3.04 -3.10 0.82
N ARG A 137 2.84 -4.26 1.44
CA ARG A 137 1.83 -4.43 2.49
C ARG A 137 2.17 -3.59 3.72
N ALA A 138 3.43 -3.59 4.14
CA ALA A 138 3.90 -2.75 5.24
C ALA A 138 3.65 -1.26 4.96
N PHE A 139 3.94 -0.81 3.74
CA PHE A 139 3.64 0.56 3.32
C PHE A 139 2.13 0.87 3.38
N TYR A 140 1.30 -0.02 2.84
CA TYR A 140 -0.14 0.18 2.81
C TYR A 140 -0.77 0.18 4.20
N ASN A 141 -0.27 -0.65 5.12
CA ASN A 141 -0.70 -0.61 6.51
C ASN A 141 -0.43 0.77 7.13
N ASN A 142 0.75 1.36 6.89
CA ASN A 142 1.07 2.72 7.35
C ASN A 142 0.16 3.78 6.72
N TYR A 143 -0.21 3.61 5.46
CA TYR A 143 -1.20 4.47 4.81
C TYR A 143 -2.60 4.32 5.45
N GLU A 144 -3.06 3.08 5.68
CA GLU A 144 -4.43 2.75 6.09
C GLU A 144 -4.73 3.18 7.53
N VAL A 145 -3.77 3.02 8.46
CA VAL A 145 -3.92 3.49 9.85
C VAL A 145 -4.10 5.01 9.98
N LEU A 146 -3.76 5.77 8.93
CA LEU A 146 -3.95 7.22 8.84
C LEU A 146 -5.26 7.64 8.15
N THR A 147 -6.08 6.66 7.75
CA THR A 147 -7.38 6.87 7.09
C THR A 147 -8.57 6.41 7.91
N ASP A 148 -8.38 5.43 8.82
CA ASP A 148 -9.46 4.77 9.53
C ASP A 148 -9.13 4.50 11.01
N ASN A 149 -9.64 5.33 11.91
CA ASN A 149 -9.54 5.12 13.36
C ASN A 149 -10.53 4.06 13.89
N TYR A 150 -11.53 3.63 13.11
CA TYR A 150 -12.52 2.65 13.57
C TYR A 150 -11.91 1.25 13.69
N TYR A 151 -11.16 0.83 12.67
CA TYR A 151 -10.47 -0.45 12.68
C TYR A 151 -9.06 -0.39 13.32
N HIS A 152 -8.51 0.82 13.49
CA HIS A 152 -7.17 1.06 14.05
C HIS A 152 -7.23 1.97 15.29
N SER A 153 -8.13 1.65 16.23
CA SER A 153 -8.48 2.47 17.40
C SER A 153 -7.31 2.85 18.32
N ASN A 154 -6.21 2.09 18.30
CA ASN A 154 -5.02 2.39 19.12
C ASN A 154 -4.16 3.54 18.56
N GLY A 155 -4.40 3.98 17.32
CA GLY A 155 -3.56 4.99 16.65
C GLY A 155 -3.96 6.45 16.86
N ASN A 156 -5.26 6.75 17.02
CA ASN A 156 -5.80 8.13 17.09
C ASN A 156 -5.14 9.11 16.11
N ASN A 157 -4.98 8.67 14.86
CA ASN A 157 -4.18 9.38 13.85
C ASN A 157 -4.95 10.51 13.16
N LEU A 158 -6.28 10.49 13.26
CA LEU A 158 -7.16 11.57 12.77
C LEU A 158 -7.46 12.60 13.87
N LYS A 159 -7.91 13.78 13.46
CA LYS A 159 -8.39 14.83 14.38
C LYS A 159 -9.59 14.34 15.19
N ASP A 160 -9.73 14.85 16.40
CA ASP A 160 -10.75 14.44 17.36
C ASP A 160 -12.16 14.53 16.75
N GLY A 161 -12.96 13.49 16.97
CA GLY A 161 -14.31 13.37 16.40
C GLY A 161 -14.37 12.76 15.00
N ILE A 162 -13.25 12.64 14.27
CA ILE A 162 -13.18 11.98 12.96
C ILE A 162 -12.81 10.51 13.15
N ILE A 163 -13.60 9.60 12.55
CA ILE A 163 -13.32 8.16 12.54
C ILE A 163 -12.72 7.69 11.24
N LYS A 164 -13.04 8.33 10.11
CA LYS A 164 -12.45 8.01 8.80
C LYS A 164 -12.25 9.26 7.97
N ARG A 165 -11.19 9.28 7.17
CA ARG A 165 -10.89 10.33 6.20
C ARG A 165 -10.30 9.72 4.94
N PHE A 166 -10.96 9.94 3.82
CA PHE A 166 -10.51 9.54 2.50
C PHE A 166 -10.20 10.80 1.70
N ILE A 167 -9.03 10.83 1.06
CA ILE A 167 -8.61 11.95 0.23
C ILE A 167 -8.16 11.38 -1.10
N GLU A 168 -8.81 11.80 -2.17
CA GLU A 168 -8.45 11.50 -3.55
C GLU A 168 -7.97 12.80 -4.20
N VAL A 169 -6.83 12.73 -4.88
CA VAL A 169 -6.26 13.82 -5.65
C VAL A 169 -6.14 13.37 -7.09
N ARG A 170 -6.78 14.10 -7.99
CA ARG A 170 -6.64 13.95 -9.44
C ARG A 170 -5.71 15.04 -9.94
N PHE A 171 -4.50 14.66 -10.31
CA PHE A 171 -3.50 15.57 -10.84
C PHE A 171 -3.66 15.69 -12.35
N ASN A 172 -3.47 16.89 -12.86
CA ASN A 172 -3.40 17.20 -14.27
C ASN A 172 -1.93 17.39 -14.69
N GLY A 173 -1.64 17.24 -15.98
CA GLY A 173 -0.29 17.42 -16.52
C GLY A 173 0.23 18.86 -16.51
N ASP A 174 -0.64 19.84 -16.28
CA ASP A 174 -0.34 21.28 -16.20
C ASP A 174 -0.07 21.75 -14.76
N HIS A 175 0.29 20.83 -13.86
CA HIS A 175 0.56 21.13 -12.45
C HIS A 175 -0.66 21.64 -11.64
N SER A 176 -1.86 21.48 -12.21
CA SER A 176 -3.14 21.68 -11.51
C SER A 176 -3.77 20.33 -11.12
N GLY A 177 -4.94 20.39 -10.49
CA GLY A 177 -5.71 19.20 -10.16
C GLY A 177 -6.95 19.49 -9.34
N LYS A 178 -7.65 18.42 -8.97
CA LYS A 178 -8.81 18.46 -8.08
C LYS A 178 -8.59 17.52 -6.91
N LEU A 179 -8.96 17.98 -5.73
CA LEU A 179 -8.99 17.18 -4.51
C LEU A 179 -10.44 16.97 -4.09
N GLN A 180 -10.76 15.71 -3.79
CA GLN A 180 -11.98 15.31 -3.11
C GLN A 180 -11.61 14.68 -1.78
N GLN A 181 -12.21 15.16 -0.69
CA GLN A 181 -12.03 14.58 0.63
C GLN A 181 -13.40 14.23 1.22
N VAL A 182 -13.52 13.03 1.76
CA VAL A 182 -14.70 12.56 2.49
C VAL A 182 -14.30 12.28 3.93
N GLN A 183 -15.02 12.85 4.89
CA GLN A 183 -14.81 12.64 6.32
C GLN A 183 -16.05 12.01 6.95
N HIS A 184 -15.81 10.98 7.77
CA HIS A 184 -16.82 10.36 8.61
C HIS A 184 -16.54 10.66 10.07
N TYR A 185 -17.59 10.99 10.81
CA TYR A 185 -17.50 11.39 12.21
C TYR A 185 -17.97 10.26 13.14
N LYS A 186 -17.49 10.28 14.38
CA LYS A 186 -17.92 9.33 15.39
C LYS A 186 -19.42 9.48 15.63
N HIS A 187 -20.15 8.38 15.53
CA HIS A 187 -21.55 8.33 15.94
C HIS A 187 -21.64 8.02 17.44
N THR A 188 -22.48 8.76 18.17
CA THR A 188 -22.84 8.49 19.55
C THR A 188 -24.30 8.02 19.62
N TYR A 189 -24.60 7.17 20.62
CA TYR A 189 -25.96 6.67 20.85
C TYR A 189 -26.92 7.78 21.28
N GLU A 190 -26.41 8.78 22.02
CA GLU A 190 -27.20 9.86 22.62
C GLU A 190 -27.38 11.10 21.72
N GLY A 191 -26.81 11.10 20.50
CA GLY A 191 -26.97 12.14 19.48
C GLY A 191 -26.17 13.44 19.72
N PRO A 192 -26.39 14.48 18.88
CA PRO A 192 -26.73 14.38 17.46
C PRO A 192 -25.49 13.92 16.66
N ASN A 193 -25.71 12.96 15.76
CA ASN A 193 -24.64 12.45 14.90
C ASN A 193 -24.34 13.44 13.77
N LYS A 194 -23.09 13.88 13.65
CA LYS A 194 -22.66 14.71 12.53
C LYS A 194 -22.67 13.85 11.25
N PRO A 195 -23.39 14.26 10.18
CA PRO A 195 -23.35 13.54 8.91
C PRO A 195 -21.95 13.63 8.30
N SER A 196 -21.66 12.69 7.40
CA SER A 196 -20.40 12.72 6.65
C SER A 196 -20.27 14.00 5.86
N ASP A 197 -19.06 14.55 5.82
CA ASP A 197 -18.76 15.80 5.12
C ASP A 197 -17.91 15.50 3.88
N THR A 198 -18.17 16.22 2.78
CA THR A 198 -17.43 16.09 1.53
C THR A 198 -16.91 17.44 1.07
N LEU A 199 -15.60 17.52 0.95
CA LEU A 199 -14.88 18.69 0.47
C LEU A 199 -14.44 18.46 -0.97
N HIS A 200 -14.76 19.41 -1.84
CA HIS A 200 -14.18 19.53 -3.18
C HIS A 200 -13.39 20.84 -3.28
N THR A 201 -12.17 20.76 -3.79
CA THR A 201 -11.33 21.94 -4.01
C THR A 201 -10.32 21.70 -5.13
N ASN A 202 -9.77 22.79 -5.64
CA ASN A 202 -8.67 22.71 -6.61
C ASN A 202 -7.35 22.58 -5.84
N ILE A 203 -6.37 21.98 -6.50
CA ILE A 203 -4.99 21.89 -6.04
C ILE A 203 -4.07 22.39 -7.13
N THR A 204 -3.01 23.09 -6.76
CA THR A 204 -1.83 23.25 -7.60
C THR A 204 -0.64 22.63 -6.89
N TRP A 205 0.33 22.14 -7.67
CA TRP A 205 1.51 21.48 -7.13
C TRP A 205 2.73 21.87 -7.95
N ALA A 206 3.89 21.93 -7.31
CA ALA A 206 5.12 22.24 -8.02
C ALA A 206 6.34 21.63 -7.31
N PHE A 207 7.37 21.32 -8.07
CA PHE A 207 8.68 21.04 -7.52
C PHE A 207 9.35 22.36 -7.13
N THR A 208 9.75 22.47 -5.87
CA THR A 208 10.57 23.60 -5.37
C THR A 208 12.06 23.25 -5.40
N LYS A 209 12.38 21.96 -5.35
CA LYS A 209 13.69 21.34 -5.57
C LYS A 209 13.46 19.98 -6.27
N PRO A 210 14.48 19.32 -6.84
CA PRO A 210 14.30 18.05 -7.55
C PRO A 210 13.55 16.96 -6.75
N ASP A 211 13.71 16.95 -5.43
CA ASP A 211 13.12 16.00 -4.50
C ASP A 211 12.10 16.64 -3.53
N VAL A 212 11.70 17.90 -3.75
CA VAL A 212 10.76 18.60 -2.86
C VAL A 212 9.55 19.11 -3.62
N ILE A 213 8.38 18.56 -3.32
CA ILE A 213 7.08 18.97 -3.85
C ILE A 213 6.35 19.88 -2.88
N LYS A 214 5.67 20.91 -3.38
CA LYS A 214 4.78 21.77 -2.60
C LYS A 214 3.38 21.70 -3.19
N PHE A 215 2.40 21.48 -2.33
CA PHE A 215 0.98 21.56 -2.67
C PHE A 215 0.42 22.92 -2.24
N VAL A 216 -0.55 23.43 -3.00
CA VAL A 216 -1.37 24.58 -2.63
C VAL A 216 -2.83 24.19 -2.78
N ILE A 217 -3.49 24.07 -1.63
CA ILE A 217 -4.87 23.57 -1.49
C ILE A 217 -5.63 24.58 -0.64
N PRO A 218 -6.47 25.45 -1.25
CA PRO A 218 -7.08 26.58 -0.53
C PRO A 218 -7.89 26.18 0.69
N LYS A 219 -8.56 25.03 0.65
CA LYS A 219 -9.42 24.53 1.72
C LYS A 219 -8.76 23.49 2.63
N GLN A 220 -7.44 23.29 2.53
CA GLN A 220 -6.68 22.30 3.31
C GLN A 220 -5.28 22.82 3.65
N ALA A 221 -5.22 23.94 4.40
CA ALA A 221 -3.97 24.66 4.67
C ALA A 221 -2.91 23.83 5.42
N GLU A 222 -3.31 22.81 6.19
CA GLU A 222 -2.40 21.96 6.95
C GLU A 222 -1.33 21.26 6.10
N ILE A 223 -1.65 20.94 4.85
CA ILE A 223 -0.76 20.25 3.90
C ILE A 223 -0.18 21.19 2.83
N ASN A 224 -0.31 22.51 2.99
CA ASN A 224 0.24 23.51 2.06
C ASN A 224 1.72 23.83 2.35
N GLN A 225 2.51 22.81 2.65
CA GLN A 225 3.92 22.94 3.02
C GLN A 225 4.81 22.23 2.00
N PRO A 226 6.12 22.55 1.92
CA PRO A 226 7.05 21.79 1.12
C PRO A 226 7.30 20.41 1.76
N TYR A 227 7.30 19.36 0.94
CA TYR A 227 7.57 17.99 1.35
C TYR A 227 8.69 17.38 0.52
N LYS A 228 9.68 16.82 1.20
CA LYS A 228 10.72 16.00 0.60
C LYS A 228 10.16 14.62 0.27
N ILE A 229 10.43 14.15 -0.94
CA ILE A 229 10.09 12.80 -1.41
C ILE A 229 11.16 11.85 -0.87
N VAL A 230 10.79 10.99 0.07
CA VAL A 230 11.73 10.08 0.75
C VAL A 230 11.60 8.63 0.26
N MET A 231 10.46 8.29 -0.33
CA MET A 231 10.23 7.01 -0.96
C MET A 231 9.33 7.21 -2.17
N VAL A 232 9.71 6.60 -3.29
CA VAL A 232 8.88 6.57 -4.50
C VAL A 232 8.93 5.19 -5.13
N ASP A 233 7.78 4.78 -5.62
CA ASP A 233 7.53 3.56 -6.36
C ASP A 233 6.41 3.79 -7.39
N LEU A 234 6.10 2.80 -8.25
CA LEU A 234 5.07 2.94 -9.28
C LEU A 234 3.68 3.29 -8.72
N TYR A 235 3.34 2.71 -7.57
CA TYR A 235 2.00 2.80 -7.00
C TYR A 235 1.96 3.38 -5.59
N GLN A 236 3.11 3.78 -5.04
CA GLN A 236 3.22 4.33 -3.69
C GLN A 236 4.28 5.42 -3.61
N MET A 237 4.04 6.41 -2.75
CA MET A 237 4.99 7.49 -2.49
C MET A 237 4.85 7.98 -1.06
N MET A 238 5.98 8.23 -0.40
CA MET A 238 6.03 8.82 0.94
C MET A 238 6.76 10.15 0.89
N LEU A 239 6.13 11.16 1.50
CA LEU A 239 6.64 12.50 1.61
C LEU A 239 6.80 12.87 3.07
N ILE A 240 7.90 13.51 3.42
CA ILE A 240 8.15 14.05 4.76
C ILE A 240 8.31 15.56 4.65
N LYS A 241 7.68 16.30 5.56
CA LYS A 241 7.75 17.76 5.63
C LYS A 241 9.22 18.19 5.57
N SER A 242 9.54 19.03 4.59
CA SER A 242 10.90 19.56 4.47
C SER A 242 11.14 20.52 5.62
N LYS A 243 12.28 20.36 6.29
CA LYS A 243 12.84 21.47 7.08
C LYS A 243 13.34 22.49 6.06
N GLU A 244 12.98 23.75 6.25
CA GLU A 244 13.52 24.86 5.45
C GLU A 244 15.04 24.94 5.58
#